data_AF-Q6FUN5-F1
#
_entry.id   AF-Q6FUN5-F1
#
_cell.length_a   1.000
_cell.length_b   1.000
_cell.length_c   1.000
_cell.angle_alpha   90.00
_cell.angle_beta   90.00
_cell.angle_gamma   90.00
#
_symmetry.space_group_name_H-M   'P 1'
#
loop_
_entity.id
_entity.type
_entity.pdbx_description
1 polymer ?
#
loop_
_entity_poly.entity_id
_entity_poly.type
_entity_poly.pdbx_seq_one_letter_code
_entity_poly.pdbx_strand_id
1 'polypeptide(L)'
;MISSLSVFEEKFYYYYCLVHIPITVLVDSSVAVPDKWVLLPGLVQWHIRQNNDFLLHEKPMWLQLFVWWELVFQLPLFFYFAHQFKKIWALRSKDTKNAKAERATTKKSLYLWLRVYGLNAALTTWICIVVILYRGYYPFTLDASRIAGTKLEVRDTLALMGLYLPTFLLPLRLCMLQQ
;
A
#
# COMPACT_ATOMS: atom_id res chain seq x y z
N MET A 1 -23.93 5.02 -1.21
CA MET A 1 -23.56 6.34 -0.66
C MET A 1 -22.97 6.08 0.72
N ILE A 2 -21.63 5.98 0.85
CA ILE A 2 -20.99 5.50 2.10
C ILE A 2 -20.43 6.69 2.88
N SER A 3 -20.89 6.77 4.12
CA SER A 3 -20.63 7.76 5.15
C SER A 3 -19.22 7.62 5.75
N SER A 4 -18.82 8.63 6.52
CA SER A 4 -17.62 8.65 7.38
C SER A 4 -17.16 7.28 7.91
N LEU A 5 -15.85 7.10 8.13
CA LEU A 5 -15.32 5.88 8.75
C LEU A 5 -16.03 5.56 10.07
N SER A 6 -16.51 4.32 10.18
CA SER A 6 -16.96 3.73 11.44
C SER A 6 -15.81 3.59 12.42
N VAL A 7 -16.10 3.39 13.71
CA VAL A 7 -15.04 3.16 14.73
C VAL A 7 -14.20 1.92 14.41
N PHE A 8 -14.83 0.90 13.83
CA PHE A 8 -14.14 -0.29 13.36
C PHE A 8 -13.18 0.04 12.21
N GLU A 9 -13.65 0.76 11.18
CA GLU A 9 -12.79 1.16 10.07
C GLU A 9 -11.67 2.11 10.50
N GLU A 10 -11.93 3.05 11.42
CA GLU A 10 -10.89 3.90 12.03
C GLU A 10 -9.76 3.03 12.64
N LYS A 11 -10.11 1.98 13.39
CA LYS A 11 -9.13 1.06 13.98
C LYS A 11 -8.43 0.21 12.90
N PHE A 12 -9.18 -0.29 11.92
CA PHE A 12 -8.62 -1.06 10.81
C PHE A 12 -7.57 -0.25 10.06
N TYR A 13 -7.91 0.98 9.62
CA TYR A 13 -6.98 1.84 8.90
C TYR A 13 -5.80 2.31 9.76
N TYR A 14 -5.99 2.45 11.07
CA TYR A 14 -4.88 2.69 11.99
C TYR A 14 -3.85 1.56 11.96
N TYR A 15 -4.29 0.30 12.14
CA TYR A 15 -3.37 -0.85 12.09
C TYR A 15 -2.81 -1.10 10.69
N TYR A 16 -3.63 -0.86 9.66
CA TYR A 16 -3.18 -0.87 8.27
C TYR A 16 -1.97 0.06 8.07
N CYS A 17 -2.05 1.32 8.53
CA CYS A 17 -0.92 2.27 8.45
C CYS A 17 0.32 1.74 9.21
N LEU A 18 0.12 1.19 10.41
CA LEU A 18 1.24 0.67 11.21
C LEU A 18 1.95 -0.51 10.56
N VAL A 19 1.20 -1.41 9.91
CA VAL A 19 1.77 -2.57 9.20
C VAL A 19 2.44 -2.15 7.89
N HIS A 20 1.93 -1.11 7.22
CA HIS A 20 2.54 -0.63 5.98
C HIS A 20 3.89 0.05 6.22
N ILE A 21 4.13 0.69 7.36
CA ILE A 21 5.43 1.31 7.67
C ILE A 21 6.59 0.31 7.51
N PRO A 22 6.64 -0.84 8.21
CA PRO A 22 7.73 -1.80 8.04
C PRO A 22 7.71 -2.48 6.67
N ILE A 23 6.54 -2.71 6.05
CA ILE A 23 6.49 -3.26 4.68
C ILE A 23 7.17 -2.31 3.70
N THR A 24 6.83 -1.02 3.74
CA THR A 24 7.42 -0.03 2.84
C THR A 24 8.90 0.18 3.08
N VAL A 25 9.34 0.13 4.34
CA VAL A 25 10.77 0.26 4.67
C VAL A 25 11.57 -0.98 4.26
N LEU A 26 11.04 -2.19 4.45
CA LEU A 26 11.79 -3.44 4.27
C LEU A 26 11.64 -4.06 2.87
N VAL A 27 10.45 -3.94 2.27
CA VAL A 27 10.09 -4.57 1.00
C VAL A 27 10.02 -3.51 -0.11
N ASP A 28 9.13 -2.52 -0.01
CA ASP A 28 8.90 -1.59 -1.13
C ASP A 28 10.17 -0.78 -1.45
N SER A 29 10.89 -0.32 -0.42
CA SER A 29 12.15 0.41 -0.59
C SER A 29 13.18 -0.32 -1.46
N SER A 30 13.14 -1.67 -1.49
CA SER A 30 14.05 -2.49 -2.29
C SER A 30 13.90 -2.27 -3.80
N VAL A 31 12.75 -1.74 -4.23
CA VAL A 31 12.51 -1.37 -5.63
C VAL A 31 13.22 -0.06 -5.97
N ALA A 32 13.30 0.88 -5.03
CA ALA A 32 13.85 2.22 -5.23
C ALA A 32 15.36 2.32 -4.95
N VAL A 33 15.89 1.53 -4.01
CA VAL A 33 17.30 1.57 -3.63
C VAL A 33 18.13 0.54 -4.41
N PRO A 34 19.43 0.82 -4.66
CA PRO A 34 20.36 -0.17 -5.20
C PRO A 34 20.46 -1.41 -4.31
N ASP A 35 20.74 -2.57 -4.89
CA ASP A 35 20.74 -3.87 -4.19
C ASP A 35 21.65 -3.90 -2.94
N LYS A 36 22.76 -3.16 -2.96
CA LYS A 36 23.68 -3.02 -1.81
C LYS A 36 23.08 -2.34 -0.57
N TRP A 37 21.96 -1.63 -0.72
CA TRP A 37 21.27 -0.90 0.35
C TRP A 37 19.94 -1.54 0.74
N VAL A 38 19.58 -2.67 0.13
CA VAL A 38 18.41 -3.43 0.53
C VAL A 38 18.63 -3.99 1.93
N LEU A 39 17.73 -3.66 2.86
CA LEU A 39 17.88 -4.01 4.27
C LEU A 39 17.75 -5.53 4.52
N LEU A 40 16.81 -6.18 3.84
CA LEU A 40 16.53 -7.61 4.00
C LEU A 40 16.44 -8.30 2.62
N PRO A 41 17.57 -8.45 1.90
CA PRO A 41 17.56 -9.00 0.55
C PRO A 41 17.01 -10.43 0.50
N GLY A 42 17.27 -11.24 1.54
CA GLY A 42 16.71 -12.59 1.64
C GLY A 42 15.18 -12.62 1.71
N LEU A 43 14.57 -11.68 2.45
CA LEU A 43 13.11 -11.55 2.54
C LEU A 43 12.51 -11.14 1.19
N VAL A 44 13.12 -10.15 0.53
CA VAL A 44 12.68 -9.69 -0.79
C VAL A 44 12.79 -10.80 -1.84
N GLN A 45 13.92 -11.51 -1.87
CA GLN A 45 14.12 -12.64 -2.80
C GLN A 45 13.14 -13.78 -2.54
N TRP A 46 12.88 -14.10 -1.27
CA TRP A 46 11.85 -15.07 -0.91
C TRP A 46 10.47 -14.62 -1.41
N HIS A 47 10.11 -13.35 -1.19
CA HIS A 47 8.82 -12.79 -1.61
C HIS A 47 8.63 -12.86 -3.13
N ILE A 48 9.66 -12.48 -3.90
CA ILE A 48 9.64 -12.55 -5.36
C ILE A 48 9.46 -13.99 -5.84
N ARG A 49 10.25 -14.92 -5.30
CA ARG A 49 10.21 -16.35 -5.72
C ARG A 49 8.89 -17.00 -5.36
N GLN A 50 8.36 -16.71 -4.18
CA GLN A 50 7.10 -17.31 -3.70
C GLN A 50 5.90 -16.86 -4.54
N ASN A 51 5.90 -15.62 -5.02
CA ASN A 51 4.75 -15.03 -5.71
C ASN A 51 4.94 -14.89 -7.24
N ASN A 52 6.10 -15.29 -7.78
CA ASN A 52 6.50 -14.99 -9.16
C ASN A 52 6.43 -13.49 -9.49
N ASP A 53 6.79 -12.64 -8.54
CA ASP A 53 6.62 -11.19 -8.66
C ASP A 53 7.71 -10.57 -9.55
N PHE A 54 7.49 -10.61 -10.86
CA PHE A 54 8.41 -10.05 -11.83
C PHE A 54 8.56 -8.52 -11.71
N LEU A 55 7.58 -7.80 -11.16
CA LEU A 55 7.65 -6.34 -11.01
C LEU A 55 8.72 -5.97 -9.99
N LEU A 56 8.78 -6.69 -8.87
CA LEU A 56 9.83 -6.54 -7.86
C LEU A 56 11.20 -7.08 -8.33
N HIS A 57 11.21 -7.98 -9.32
CA HIS A 57 12.43 -8.48 -9.94
C HIS A 57 13.05 -7.47 -10.93
N GLU A 58 12.28 -7.00 -11.93
CA GLU A 58 12.77 -6.06 -12.96
C GLU A 58 12.96 -4.65 -12.43
N LYS A 59 12.14 -4.25 -11.43
CA LYS A 59 12.10 -2.89 -10.87
C LYS A 59 12.01 -1.84 -11.99
N PRO A 60 10.97 -1.87 -12.86
CA PRO A 60 10.90 -0.96 -13.99
C PRO A 60 10.88 0.50 -13.53
N MET A 61 11.46 1.41 -14.32
CA MET A 61 11.67 2.82 -13.92
C MET A 61 10.38 3.52 -13.44
N TRP A 62 9.24 3.26 -14.09
CA TRP A 62 7.96 3.83 -13.66
C TRP A 62 7.56 3.37 -12.24
N LEU A 63 7.85 2.12 -11.88
CA LEU A 63 7.57 1.58 -10.56
C LEU A 63 8.52 2.18 -9.52
N GLN A 64 9.81 2.33 -9.88
CA GLN A 64 10.77 3.01 -9.01
C GLN A 64 10.31 4.45 -8.69
N LEU A 65 9.77 5.18 -9.67
CA LEU A 65 9.25 6.53 -9.44
C LEU A 65 8.07 6.55 -8.47
N PHE A 66 7.12 5.60 -8.59
CA PHE A 66 6.03 5.47 -7.63
C PHE A 66 6.56 5.14 -6.24
N VAL A 67 7.48 4.18 -6.10
CA VAL A 67 8.03 3.81 -4.78
C VAL A 67 8.83 4.97 -4.17
N TRP A 68 9.58 5.75 -4.96
CA TRP A 68 10.22 6.97 -4.46
C TRP A 68 9.20 7.97 -3.92
N TRP A 69 8.08 8.15 -4.64
CA TRP A 69 6.97 8.97 -4.15
C TRP A 69 6.38 8.42 -2.85
N GLU A 70 6.25 7.10 -2.73
CA GLU A 70 5.78 6.46 -1.51
C GLU A 70 6.73 6.69 -0.34
N LEU A 71 8.04 6.54 -0.53
CA LEU A 71 9.03 6.75 0.51
C LEU A 71 9.06 8.21 1.01
N VAL A 72 8.92 9.18 0.11
CA VAL A 72 9.02 10.61 0.44
C VAL A 72 7.73 11.17 1.01
N PHE A 73 6.56 10.74 0.51
CA PHE A 73 5.27 11.35 0.88
C PHE A 73 4.34 10.38 1.62
N GLN A 74 4.17 9.17 1.12
CA GLN A 74 3.21 8.20 1.68
C GLN A 74 3.67 7.67 3.05
N LEU A 75 4.96 7.38 3.20
CA LEU A 75 5.53 6.85 4.44
C LEU A 75 5.40 7.86 5.60
N PRO A 76 5.80 9.14 5.46
CA PRO A 76 5.49 10.16 6.48
C PRO A 76 3.99 10.32 6.76
N LEU A 77 3.15 10.21 5.73
CA LEU A 77 1.70 10.26 5.90
C LEU A 77 1.16 9.11 6.76
N PHE A 78 1.73 7.90 6.71
CA PHE A 78 1.30 6.82 7.61
C PHE A 78 1.55 7.14 9.09
N PHE A 79 2.68 7.76 9.43
CA PHE A 79 2.93 8.25 10.80
C PHE A 79 1.93 9.34 11.19
N TYR A 80 1.67 10.28 10.27
CA TYR A 80 0.67 11.32 10.47
C TYR A 80 -0.74 10.74 10.70
N PHE A 81 -1.18 9.78 9.88
CA PHE A 81 -2.48 9.12 10.04
C PHE A 81 -2.59 8.40 11.38
N ALA A 82 -1.56 7.63 11.77
CA ALA A 82 -1.53 6.93 13.04
C ALA A 82 -1.67 7.90 14.23
N HIS A 83 -0.99 9.05 14.17
CA HIS A 83 -1.11 10.11 15.18
C HIS A 83 -2.53 10.70 15.20
N GLN A 84 -3.10 11.04 14.05
CA GLN A 84 -4.42 11.67 13.97
C GLN A 84 -5.55 10.76 14.43
N PHE A 85 -5.49 9.45 14.14
CA PHE A 85 -6.45 8.48 14.68
C PHE A 85 -6.42 8.47 16.22
N LYS A 86 -5.23 8.41 16.83
CA LYS A 86 -5.08 8.50 18.29
C LYS A 86 -5.62 9.80 18.85
N LYS A 87 -5.32 10.93 18.20
CA LYS A 87 -5.82 12.25 18.59
C LYS A 87 -7.35 12.30 18.58
N ILE A 88 -7.99 11.78 17.53
CA ILE A 88 -9.46 11.70 17.42
C ILE A 88 -10.06 10.87 18.55
N TRP A 89 -9.43 9.74 18.91
CA TRP A 89 -9.90 8.89 20.01
C TRP A 89 -9.75 9.56 21.37
N ALA A 90 -8.63 10.25 21.61
CA ALA A 90 -8.40 11.02 22.84
C ALA A 90 -9.36 12.21 22.99
N LEU A 91 -9.74 12.85 21.88
CA LEU A 91 -10.73 13.94 21.89
C LEU A 91 -12.16 13.42 22.08
N ARG A 92 -12.44 12.15 21.72
CA ARG A 92 -13.77 11.55 21.88
C ARG A 92 -14.19 11.36 23.34
N SER A 93 -13.24 11.20 24.27
CA SER A 93 -13.52 11.07 25.70
C SER A 93 -13.77 12.40 26.41
N LYS A 94 -13.59 13.54 25.73
CA LYS A 94 -13.77 14.88 26.30
C LYS A 94 -15.08 15.50 25.79
N ASP A 95 -16.03 15.75 26.69
CA ASP A 95 -17.32 16.37 26.34
C ASP A 95 -17.29 17.90 26.46
N THR A 96 -16.30 18.55 25.84
CA THR A 96 -16.21 20.02 25.79
C THR A 96 -16.48 20.54 24.38
N LYS A 97 -17.06 21.73 24.27
CA LYS A 97 -17.31 22.39 22.96
C LYS A 97 -16.01 22.51 22.14
N ASN A 98 -14.90 22.86 22.80
CA ASN A 98 -13.59 22.98 22.18
C ASN A 98 -13.07 21.63 21.67
N ALA A 99 -13.21 20.54 22.45
CA ALA A 99 -12.80 19.21 22.02
C ALA A 99 -13.62 18.70 20.81
N LYS A 100 -14.93 19.01 20.77
CA LYS A 100 -15.79 18.69 19.62
C LYS A 100 -15.34 19.43 18.35
N ALA A 101 -15.06 20.73 18.46
CA ALA A 101 -14.58 21.54 17.35
C ALA A 101 -13.20 21.06 16.84
N GLU A 102 -12.26 20.81 17.75
CA GLU A 102 -10.92 20.31 17.39
C GLU A 102 -11.00 18.93 16.73
N ARG A 103 -11.87 18.04 17.22
CA ARG A 103 -12.09 16.72 16.62
C ARG A 103 -12.63 16.83 15.19
N ALA A 104 -13.56 17.74 14.94
CA ALA A 104 -14.11 17.96 13.60
C ALA A 104 -13.03 18.45 12.62
N THR A 105 -12.21 19.43 13.02
CA THR A 105 -11.09 19.93 12.22
C THR A 105 -10.05 18.84 11.94
N THR A 106 -9.70 18.05 12.97
CA THR A 106 -8.76 16.93 12.85
C THR A 106 -9.29 15.86 11.88
N LYS A 107 -10.58 15.52 11.97
CA LYS A 107 -11.24 14.59 11.04
C LYS A 107 -11.23 15.09 9.60
N LYS A 108 -11.54 16.36 9.38
CA LYS A 108 -11.55 16.97 8.05
C LYS A 108 -10.16 16.88 7.39
N SER A 109 -9.11 17.25 8.14
CA SER A 109 -7.74 17.15 7.65
C SER A 109 -7.33 15.69 7.39
N LEU A 110 -7.63 14.77 8.32
CA LEU A 110 -7.34 13.35 8.15
C LEU A 110 -8.00 12.77 6.90
N TYR A 111 -9.29 13.04 6.68
CA TYR A 111 -10.04 12.49 5.54
C TYR A 111 -9.56 13.07 4.21
N LEU A 112 -9.18 14.34 4.18
CA LEU A 112 -8.55 14.94 3.01
C LEU A 112 -7.29 14.17 2.61
N TRP A 113 -6.37 13.98 3.55
CA TRP A 113 -5.10 13.31 3.28
C TRP A 113 -5.25 11.81 3.01
N LEU A 114 -6.19 11.13 3.69
CA LEU A 114 -6.51 9.72 3.40
C LEU A 114 -7.03 9.54 1.97
N ARG A 115 -7.78 10.52 1.42
CA ARG A 115 -8.24 10.47 0.03
C ARG A 115 -7.11 10.65 -0.97
N VAL A 116 -6.19 11.59 -0.70
CA VAL A 116 -5.00 11.82 -1.55
C VAL A 116 -4.14 10.57 -1.58
N TYR A 117 -3.85 10.01 -0.41
CA TYR A 117 -3.16 8.72 -0.27
C TYR A 117 -3.91 7.60 -1.00
N GLY A 118 -5.22 7.48 -0.74
CA GLY A 118 -6.08 6.44 -1.31
C GLY A 118 -6.05 6.43 -2.84
N LEU A 119 -6.11 7.61 -3.44
CA LEU A 119 -6.07 7.77 -4.90
C LEU A 119 -4.71 7.35 -5.46
N ASN A 120 -3.61 7.80 -4.84
CA ASN A 120 -2.26 7.48 -5.30
C ASN A 120 -1.96 5.97 -5.23
N ALA A 121 -2.23 5.35 -4.08
CA ALA A 121 -1.97 3.94 -3.86
C ALA A 121 -2.89 3.04 -4.71
N ALA A 122 -4.17 3.41 -4.87
CA ALA A 122 -5.08 2.69 -5.75
C ALA A 122 -4.65 2.80 -7.22
N LEU A 123 -4.25 3.99 -7.70
CA LEU A 123 -3.80 4.18 -9.07
C LEU A 123 -2.52 3.39 -9.36
N THR A 124 -1.53 3.46 -8.47
CA THR A 124 -0.26 2.72 -8.59
C THR A 124 -0.53 1.22 -8.68
N THR A 125 -1.33 0.69 -7.76
CA THR A 125 -1.66 -0.73 -7.74
C THR A 125 -2.47 -1.16 -8.96
N TRP A 126 -3.39 -0.30 -9.43
CA TRP A 126 -4.15 -0.58 -10.66
C TRP A 126 -3.22 -0.70 -11.87
N ILE A 127 -2.22 0.18 -12.01
CA ILE A 127 -1.20 0.07 -13.05
C ILE A 127 -0.43 -1.24 -12.90
N CYS A 128 -0.02 -1.64 -11.69
CA CYS A 128 0.64 -2.92 -11.46
C CYS A 128 -0.23 -4.11 -11.93
N ILE A 129 -1.51 -4.13 -11.55
CA ILE A 129 -2.46 -5.18 -11.94
C ILE A 129 -2.59 -5.25 -13.47
N VAL A 130 -2.73 -4.10 -14.14
CA VAL A 130 -2.77 -4.03 -15.61
C VAL A 130 -1.49 -4.60 -16.21
N VAL A 131 -0.31 -4.21 -15.70
CA VAL A 131 0.98 -4.71 -16.21
C VAL A 131 1.13 -6.22 -15.98
N ILE A 132 0.67 -6.75 -14.84
CA ILE A 132 0.64 -8.20 -14.57
C ILE A 132 -0.20 -8.92 -15.63
N LEU A 133 -1.40 -8.41 -15.95
CA LEU A 133 -2.28 -9.01 -16.94
C LEU A 133 -1.69 -9.03 -18.35
N TYR A 134 -0.97 -7.97 -18.74
CA TYR A 134 -0.41 -7.85 -20.10
C TYR A 134 0.96 -8.51 -20.26
N ARG A 135 1.85 -8.43 -19.25
CA ARG A 135 3.26 -8.81 -19.35
C ARG A 135 3.71 -9.92 -18.41
N GLY A 136 2.86 -10.41 -17.51
CA GLY A 136 3.25 -11.36 -16.47
C GLY A 136 4.08 -12.53 -16.98
N TYR A 137 5.27 -12.70 -16.42
CA TYR A 137 6.20 -13.79 -16.76
C TYR A 137 6.89 -14.32 -15.49
N TYR A 138 7.49 -15.52 -15.56
CA TYR A 138 8.25 -16.09 -14.44
C TYR A 138 9.64 -15.45 -14.32
N PRO A 139 9.98 -14.79 -13.19
CA PRO A 139 11.31 -14.20 -13.01
C PRO A 139 12.41 -15.25 -12.79
N PHE A 140 12.05 -16.46 -12.34
CA PHE A 140 12.99 -17.53 -12.06
C PHE A 140 12.47 -18.88 -12.57
N THR A 141 13.40 -19.79 -12.89
CA THR A 141 13.05 -21.20 -13.11
C THR A 141 12.89 -21.86 -11.75
N LEU A 142 11.69 -22.38 -11.47
CA LEU A 142 11.37 -23.07 -10.22
C LEU A 142 11.24 -24.58 -10.43
N ASP A 143 10.70 -24.99 -11.57
CA ASP A 143 10.48 -26.38 -11.95
C ASP A 143 10.35 -26.50 -13.49
N ALA A 144 10.03 -27.71 -13.98
CA ALA A 144 9.93 -27.98 -15.41
C ALA A 144 8.76 -27.24 -16.10
N SER A 145 7.75 -26.78 -15.36
CA SER A 145 6.60 -26.03 -15.86
C SER A 145 6.75 -24.51 -15.70
N ARG A 146 7.55 -24.05 -14.73
CA ARG A 146 7.80 -22.63 -14.43
C ARG A 146 9.23 -22.28 -14.79
N ILE A 147 9.41 -21.92 -16.06
CA ILE A 147 10.72 -21.61 -16.65
C ILE A 147 10.89 -20.10 -16.72
N ALA A 148 12.06 -19.59 -16.32
CA ALA A 148 12.34 -18.16 -16.36
C ALA A 148 12.08 -17.55 -17.76
N GLY A 149 11.44 -16.39 -17.80
CA GLY A 149 11.12 -15.66 -19.02
C GLY A 149 9.88 -16.15 -19.77
N THR A 150 9.27 -17.27 -19.38
CA THR A 150 7.99 -17.71 -19.99
C THR A 150 6.81 -17.01 -19.32
N LYS A 151 5.70 -16.90 -20.06
CA LYS A 151 4.47 -16.24 -19.58
C LYS A 151 3.91 -16.96 -18.35
N LEU A 152 3.39 -16.20 -17.39
CA LEU A 152 2.70 -16.77 -16.24
C LEU A 152 1.48 -17.59 -16.68
N GLU A 153 1.27 -18.72 -16.01
CA GLU A 153 0.02 -19.45 -16.11
C GLU A 153 -1.13 -18.63 -15.54
N VAL A 154 -2.36 -18.93 -15.94
CA VAL A 154 -3.56 -18.22 -15.46
C VAL A 154 -3.67 -18.28 -13.94
N ARG A 155 -3.37 -19.45 -13.35
CA ARG A 155 -3.37 -19.63 -11.89
C ARG A 155 -2.38 -18.70 -11.20
N ASP A 156 -1.15 -18.65 -11.68
CA ASP A 156 -0.09 -17.85 -11.06
C ASP A 156 -0.30 -16.35 -11.31
N THR A 157 -0.89 -15.99 -12.45
CA THR A 157 -1.36 -14.62 -12.72
C THR A 157 -2.43 -14.20 -11.71
N LEU A 158 -3.45 -15.05 -11.47
CA LEU A 158 -4.50 -14.76 -10.49
C LEU A 158 -3.96 -14.72 -9.06
N ALA A 159 -2.99 -15.57 -8.72
CA ALA A 159 -2.33 -15.55 -7.42
C ALA A 159 -1.56 -14.25 -7.20
N LEU A 160 -0.76 -13.82 -8.17
CA LEU A 160 -0.04 -12.56 -8.11
C LEU A 160 -0.99 -11.36 -8.08
N MET A 161 -2.06 -11.36 -8.88
CA MET A 161 -3.10 -10.32 -8.79
C MET A 161 -3.77 -10.30 -7.42
N GLY A 162 -4.03 -11.46 -6.82
CA GLY A 162 -4.61 -11.57 -5.48
C GLY A 162 -3.73 -10.96 -4.39
N LEU A 163 -2.40 -10.95 -4.58
CA LEU A 163 -1.46 -10.25 -3.70
C LEU A 163 -1.62 -8.73 -3.78
N TYR A 164 -1.81 -8.18 -4.98
CA TYR A 164 -1.96 -6.74 -5.22
C TYR A 164 -3.39 -6.23 -4.97
N LEU A 165 -4.40 -7.09 -5.06
CA LEU A 165 -5.80 -6.67 -4.97
C LEU A 165 -6.16 -5.96 -3.64
N PRO A 166 -5.69 -6.41 -2.46
CA PRO A 166 -5.90 -5.68 -1.21
C PRO A 166 -5.32 -4.26 -1.21
N THR A 167 -4.15 -4.06 -1.81
CA THR A 167 -3.51 -2.73 -1.91
C THR A 167 -4.18 -1.84 -2.96
N PHE A 168 -5.12 -2.38 -3.75
CA PHE A 168 -6.01 -1.60 -4.60
C PHE A 168 -7.33 -1.25 -3.88
N LEU A 169 -8.02 -2.28 -3.36
CA LEU A 169 -9.38 -2.12 -2.82
C LEU A 169 -9.42 -1.29 -1.53
N LEU A 170 -8.45 -1.48 -0.63
CA LEU A 170 -8.42 -0.75 0.64
C LEU A 170 -8.15 0.74 0.43
N PRO A 171 -7.14 1.16 -0.38
CA PRO A 171 -6.98 2.57 -0.72
C PRO A 171 -8.17 3.15 -1.50
N LEU A 172 -8.77 2.38 -2.42
CA LEU A 172 -9.94 2.84 -3.18
C LEU A 172 -11.14 3.17 -2.27
N ARG A 173 -11.37 2.40 -1.19
CA ARG A 173 -12.40 2.69 -0.20
C ARG A 173 -12.19 4.06 0.49
N LEU A 174 -10.95 4.53 0.64
CA LEU A 174 -10.65 5.83 1.21
C LEU A 174 -11.02 6.99 0.26
N CYS A 175 -10.98 6.78 -1.05
CA CYS A 175 -11.40 7.78 -2.04
C CYS A 175 -12.89 8.15 -1.90
N MET A 176 -13.70 7.25 -1.33
CA MET A 176 -15.15 7.41 -1.15
C MET A 176 -15.53 8.19 0.12
N LEU A 177 -14.56 8.72 0.88
CA LEU A 177 -14.84 9.51 2.08
C LEU A 177 -15.44 10.88 1.74
N GLN A 178 -16.56 11.22 2.38
CA GLN A 178 -17.18 12.55 2.32
C GLN A 178 -16.64 13.48 3.42
N GLN A 179 -16.67 14.79 3.17
CA GLN A 179 -16.25 15.84 4.11
C GLN A 179 -17.33 16.19 5.12
#